data_AF-A0A4Q3LG82-F1
#
_entry.id   AF-A0A4Q3LG82-F1
#
_cell.length_a   1.000
_cell.length_b   1.000
_cell.length_c   1.000
_cell.angle_alpha   90.00
_cell.angle_beta   90.00
_cell.angle_gamma   90.00
#
_symmetry.space_group_name_H-M   'P 1'
#
loop_
_entity.id
_entity.type
_entity.pdbx_description
1 polymer ?
#
loop_
_entity_poly.entity_id
_entity_poly.type
_entity_poly.pdbx_seq_one_letter_code
_entity_poly.pdbx_strand_id
1 'polypeptide(L)'
;PGEVPPELAGRFFEKYATAGKSGGTGLGTYSARLMARAQKGDLHLRTGPMKGTTVTLTLQPMHDEPVRVQPQRTETPASEWVRGMPARSVLVAEDDEYLRLVMRRFLPSPPFEVHTAANGQAASEAMVGQWPDYLLVDMEMPLKDGVETVQWVRQFEATRRLPRCRVLMVSGNDDERTANRALEAGADRFLPVNPEWLEFFPGFLRSQRETVESMARALAADDRKQVHFLAHRATGGLATLGLHWAARQSREVEQGALNASADHLQQRIAALRTHLGRVRFEPA
;
A
#
# COMPACT_ATOMS: atom_id res chain seq x y z
N PRO A 1 7.91 25.85 -4.74
CA PRO A 1 8.04 25.10 -6.01
C PRO A 1 9.47 24.56 -6.15
N GLY A 2 9.65 23.24 -6.11
CA GLY A 2 10.96 22.61 -6.19
C GLY A 2 11.45 22.49 -7.63
N GLU A 3 12.67 22.94 -7.89
CA GLU A 3 13.40 22.66 -9.12
C GLU A 3 14.05 21.27 -9.01
N VAL A 4 14.01 20.48 -10.09
CA VAL A 4 14.85 19.29 -10.20
C VAL A 4 16.30 19.76 -10.39
N PRO A 5 17.26 19.34 -9.53
CA PRO A 5 18.65 19.73 -9.64
C PRO A 5 19.19 19.54 -11.07
N PRO A 6 19.98 20.48 -11.62
CA PRO A 6 20.49 20.39 -12.99
C PRO A 6 21.22 19.07 -13.29
N GLU A 7 21.96 18.56 -12.31
CA GLU A 7 22.66 17.27 -12.36
C GLU A 7 21.73 16.04 -12.46
N LEU A 8 20.45 16.18 -12.06
CA LEU A 8 19.44 15.12 -12.18
C LEU A 8 18.56 15.27 -13.40
N ALA A 9 18.45 16.46 -13.99
CA ALA A 9 17.49 16.72 -15.06
C ALA A 9 17.65 15.76 -16.26
N GLY A 10 18.89 15.45 -16.65
CA GLY A 10 19.19 14.53 -17.76
C GLY A 10 18.86 13.07 -17.47
N ARG A 11 18.93 12.66 -16.20
CA ARG A 11 18.71 11.27 -15.76
C ARG A 11 17.47 11.11 -14.89
N PHE A 12 16.57 12.09 -14.89
CA PHE A 12 15.49 12.19 -13.90
C PHE A 12 14.55 10.97 -13.88
N PHE A 13 14.41 10.30 -15.02
CA PHE A 13 13.59 9.10 -15.16
C PHE A 13 14.42 7.82 -15.22
N GLU A 14 15.71 7.85 -14.87
CA GLU A 14 16.55 6.68 -14.75
C GLU A 14 16.45 6.06 -13.36
N LYS A 15 16.84 4.79 -13.25
CA LYS A 15 16.88 4.11 -11.95
C LYS A 15 17.87 4.81 -11.03
N TYR A 16 17.49 4.94 -9.76
CA TYR A 16 18.34 5.49 -8.70
C TYR A 16 18.74 6.96 -8.91
N ALA A 17 18.03 7.69 -9.78
CA ALA A 17 18.21 9.12 -9.93
C ALA A 17 17.56 9.86 -8.75
N THR A 18 18.38 10.17 -7.74
CA THR A 18 17.97 10.80 -6.48
C THR A 18 18.99 11.85 -6.06
N ALA A 19 18.56 12.90 -5.35
CA ALA A 19 19.42 13.91 -4.75
C ALA A 19 18.77 14.48 -3.48
N GLY A 20 19.58 14.75 -2.47
CA GLY A 20 19.18 15.51 -1.28
C GLY A 20 18.25 14.80 -0.28
N LYS A 21 17.87 13.53 -0.47
CA LYS A 21 17.04 12.77 0.48
C LYS A 21 17.73 11.47 0.92
N SER A 22 17.99 11.32 2.21
CA SER A 22 18.65 10.16 2.84
C SER A 22 17.90 8.83 2.68
N GLY A 23 16.59 8.86 2.37
CA GLY A 23 15.76 7.67 2.15
C GLY A 23 15.14 7.53 0.75
N GLY A 24 15.52 8.40 -0.21
CA GLY A 24 14.95 8.37 -1.55
C GLY A 24 15.60 7.32 -2.44
N THR A 25 14.93 6.21 -2.73
CA THR A 25 15.46 5.11 -3.58
C THR A 25 15.68 5.51 -5.05
N GLY A 26 15.18 6.67 -5.50
CA GLY A 26 15.32 7.13 -6.89
C GLY A 26 14.58 6.29 -7.92
N LEU A 27 13.59 5.47 -7.49
CA LEU A 27 12.83 4.58 -8.38
C LEU A 27 11.46 5.12 -8.79
N GLY A 28 10.94 6.15 -8.10
CA GLY A 28 9.56 6.62 -8.31
C GLY A 28 9.29 7.14 -9.71
N THR A 29 10.15 8.03 -10.21
CA THR A 29 10.04 8.65 -11.54
C THR A 29 10.33 7.64 -12.66
N TYR A 30 11.29 6.75 -12.45
CA TYR A 30 11.58 5.62 -13.33
C TYR A 30 10.34 4.72 -13.49
N SER A 31 9.74 4.28 -12.39
CA SER A 31 8.54 3.43 -12.40
C SER A 31 7.35 4.13 -13.05
N ALA A 32 7.14 5.42 -12.78
CA ALA A 32 6.09 6.21 -13.42
C ALA A 32 6.27 6.26 -14.96
N ARG A 33 7.50 6.43 -15.44
CA ARG A 33 7.78 6.47 -16.88
C ARG A 33 7.62 5.10 -17.54
N LEU A 34 8.00 4.02 -16.85
CA LEU A 34 7.72 2.67 -17.31
C LEU A 34 6.23 2.39 -17.45
N MET A 35 5.42 2.81 -16.48
CA MET A 35 3.96 2.66 -16.54
C MET A 35 3.34 3.46 -17.69
N ALA A 36 3.79 4.69 -17.92
CA ALA A 36 3.36 5.49 -19.07
C ALA A 36 3.69 4.80 -20.40
N ARG A 37 4.92 4.28 -20.53
CA ARG A 37 5.37 3.55 -21.73
C ARG A 37 4.64 2.25 -21.95
N ALA A 38 4.30 1.52 -20.89
CA ALA A 38 3.47 0.33 -20.98
C ALA A 38 2.08 0.64 -21.58
N GLN A 39 1.57 1.86 -21.36
CA GLN A 39 0.33 2.36 -21.95
C GLN A 39 0.55 3.07 -23.31
N LYS A 40 1.67 2.79 -23.99
CA LYS A 40 2.07 3.43 -25.26
C LYS A 40 2.20 4.96 -25.17
N GLY A 41 2.42 5.48 -23.97
CA GLY A 41 2.68 6.88 -23.67
C GLY A 41 4.14 7.16 -23.32
N ASP A 42 4.43 8.36 -22.80
CA ASP A 42 5.71 8.67 -22.16
C ASP A 42 5.58 9.82 -21.14
N LEU A 43 6.58 9.96 -20.26
CA LEU A 43 6.76 11.11 -19.39
C LEU A 43 7.89 12.01 -19.88
N HIS A 44 7.66 13.32 -19.85
CA HIS A 44 8.63 14.36 -20.18
C HIS A 44 8.82 15.31 -19.01
N LEU A 45 10.05 15.77 -18.81
CA LEU A 45 10.41 16.74 -17.78
C LEU A 45 10.74 18.08 -18.43
N ARG A 46 10.18 19.17 -17.88
CA ARG A 46 10.65 20.54 -18.07
C ARG A 46 10.89 21.14 -16.70
N THR A 47 12.12 21.55 -16.41
CA THR A 47 12.51 22.13 -15.13
C THR A 47 13.36 23.38 -15.37
N GLY A 48 13.29 24.36 -14.47
CA GLY A 48 14.24 25.46 -14.45
C GLY A 48 14.05 26.45 -13.30
N PRO A 49 15.07 27.28 -13.00
CA PRO A 49 15.16 28.01 -11.73
C PRO A 49 14.02 29.00 -11.46
N MET A 50 13.44 29.53 -12.53
CA MET A 50 12.38 30.54 -12.48
C MET A 50 10.99 30.00 -12.89
N LYS A 51 10.92 28.80 -13.46
CA LYS A 51 9.68 28.22 -14.03
C LYS A 51 9.16 27.01 -13.26
N GLY A 52 9.92 26.53 -12.28
CA GLY A 52 9.60 25.33 -11.50
C GLY A 52 9.71 24.06 -12.34
N THR A 53 9.12 22.98 -11.82
CA THR A 53 9.14 21.66 -12.45
C THR A 53 7.78 21.31 -13.03
N THR A 54 7.74 20.94 -14.31
CA THR A 54 6.58 20.39 -15.00
C THR A 54 6.92 18.99 -15.51
N VAL A 55 6.12 18.00 -15.13
CA VAL A 55 6.18 16.64 -15.69
C VAL A 55 4.95 16.44 -16.55
N THR A 56 5.14 16.17 -17.84
CA THR A 56 4.05 15.97 -18.81
C THR A 56 3.89 14.49 -19.11
N LEU A 57 2.67 13.98 -18.99
CA LEU A 57 2.29 12.62 -19.40
C LEU A 57 1.59 12.68 -20.75
N THR A 58 2.12 11.97 -21.72
CA THR A 58 1.49 11.73 -23.02
C THR A 58 0.97 10.30 -23.03
N LEU A 59 -0.27 10.08 -23.45
CA LEU A 59 -0.85 8.75 -23.64
C LEU A 59 -1.50 8.68 -25.03
N GLN A 60 -1.58 7.48 -25.62
CA GLN A 60 -2.35 7.31 -26.83
C GLN A 60 -3.85 7.36 -26.50
N PRO A 61 -4.65 8.11 -27.27
CA PRO A 61 -6.10 8.01 -27.16
C PRO A 61 -6.53 6.58 -27.48
N MET A 62 -7.33 5.98 -26.60
CA MET A 62 -8.09 4.77 -26.92
C MET A 62 -9.24 5.16 -27.85
N HIS A 63 -9.48 4.37 -28.89
CA HIS A 63 -10.52 4.63 -29.90
C HIS A 63 -11.90 4.96 -29.30
N ASP A 64 -12.63 5.81 -30.04
CA ASP A 64 -13.96 6.33 -29.79
C ASP A 64 -15.03 5.24 -29.65
N GLU A 65 -15.19 4.73 -28.44
CA GLU A 65 -16.53 4.72 -27.84
C GLU A 65 -16.41 5.52 -26.55
N PRO A 66 -17.33 6.48 -26.27
CA PRO A 66 -17.40 7.05 -24.96
C PRO A 66 -17.78 5.92 -24.01
N VAL A 67 -16.77 5.30 -23.39
CA VAL A 67 -16.96 4.59 -22.14
C VAL A 67 -17.53 5.66 -21.23
N ARG A 68 -18.85 5.65 -21.05
CA ARG A 68 -19.47 6.27 -19.90
C ARG A 68 -18.88 5.50 -18.72
N VAL A 69 -17.75 5.98 -18.23
CA VAL A 69 -17.29 5.71 -16.88
C VAL A 69 -18.35 6.36 -16.01
N GLN A 70 -19.49 5.68 -15.82
CA GLN A 70 -20.15 5.80 -14.55
C GLN A 70 -19.10 5.32 -13.56
N PRO A 71 -18.65 6.16 -12.63
CA PRO A 71 -17.75 5.68 -11.60
C PRO A 71 -18.57 4.65 -10.82
N GLN A 72 -18.44 3.37 -11.19
CA GLN A 72 -18.72 2.29 -10.28
C GLN A 72 -17.60 2.35 -9.26
N ARG A 73 -17.73 3.33 -8.35
CA ARG A 73 -17.25 3.19 -6.99
C ARG A 73 -17.74 1.82 -6.58
N THR A 74 -16.81 0.89 -6.35
CA THR A 74 -17.09 -0.18 -5.42
C THR A 74 -17.38 0.52 -4.11
N GLU A 75 -18.67 0.81 -3.88
CA GLU A 75 -19.18 1.29 -2.61
C GLU A 75 -19.00 0.12 -1.65
N THR A 76 -17.80 -0.02 -1.09
CA THR A 76 -17.66 -0.66 0.21
C THR A 76 -18.56 0.12 1.16
N PRO A 77 -19.28 -0.52 2.10
CA PRO A 77 -20.08 0.18 3.12
C PRO A 77 -19.30 1.29 3.86
N ALA A 78 -17.97 1.13 3.98
CA ALA A 78 -17.05 2.12 4.51
C ALA A 78 -17.02 3.48 3.76
N SER A 79 -17.48 3.54 2.50
CA SER A 79 -17.48 4.76 1.67
C SER A 79 -18.66 5.70 1.96
N GLU A 80 -19.76 5.21 2.54
CA GLU A 80 -20.90 6.06 2.91
C GLU A 80 -20.59 6.94 4.12
N TRP A 81 -19.92 6.40 5.14
CA TRP A 81 -19.65 7.13 6.40
C TRP A 81 -18.64 8.26 6.25
N VAL A 82 -17.82 8.22 5.20
CA VAL A 82 -16.83 9.25 4.90
C VAL A 82 -17.30 10.25 3.84
N ARG A 83 -18.51 10.08 3.30
CA ARG A 83 -19.07 10.97 2.28
C ARG A 83 -19.30 12.37 2.86
N GLY A 84 -18.65 13.38 2.27
CA GLY A 84 -18.75 14.77 2.71
C GLY A 84 -17.79 15.18 3.82
N MET A 85 -16.94 14.26 4.30
CA MET A 85 -15.86 14.62 5.22
C MET A 85 -14.75 15.40 4.50
N PRO A 86 -14.11 16.39 5.16
CA PRO A 86 -12.95 17.08 4.61
C PRO A 86 -11.74 16.13 4.51
N ALA A 87 -10.78 16.46 3.65
CA ALA A 87 -9.53 15.72 3.54
C ALA A 87 -8.77 15.74 4.89
N ARG A 88 -8.21 14.59 5.28
CA ARG A 88 -7.48 14.41 6.55
C ARG A 88 -6.21 13.60 6.34
N SER A 89 -5.10 14.07 6.90
CA SER A 89 -3.83 13.35 6.86
C SER A 89 -3.72 12.36 8.01
N VAL A 90 -3.36 11.11 7.71
CA VAL A 90 -3.21 10.02 8.68
C VAL A 90 -1.80 9.45 8.56
N LEU A 91 -1.08 9.32 9.67
CA LEU A 91 0.16 8.55 9.74
C LEU A 91 -0.12 7.21 10.43
N VAL A 92 0.32 6.11 9.83
CA VAL A 92 0.28 4.77 10.43
C VAL A 92 1.71 4.34 10.78
N ALA A 93 1.98 4.08 12.05
CA ALA A 93 3.27 3.58 12.54
C ALA A 93 3.08 2.14 13.05
N GLU A 94 3.72 1.20 12.36
CA GLU A 94 3.55 -0.24 12.55
C GLU A 94 4.82 -0.91 12.01
N ASP A 95 5.44 -1.83 12.74
CA ASP A 95 6.73 -2.42 12.33
C ASP A 95 6.53 -3.60 11.40
N ASP A 96 5.46 -4.37 11.59
CA ASP A 96 5.07 -5.44 10.68
C ASP A 96 4.59 -4.86 9.32
N GLU A 97 5.33 -5.16 8.25
CA GLU A 97 5.03 -4.64 6.92
C GLU A 97 3.65 -5.05 6.41
N TYR A 98 3.19 -6.22 6.80
CA TYR A 98 1.90 -6.75 6.41
C TYR A 98 0.76 -6.01 7.11
N LEU A 99 0.81 -5.90 8.44
CA LEU A 99 -0.21 -5.21 9.23
C LEU A 99 -0.29 -3.73 8.83
N ARG A 100 0.86 -3.10 8.55
CA ARG A 100 0.92 -1.72 8.05
C ARG A 100 0.21 -1.54 6.70
N LEU A 101 0.37 -2.50 5.78
CA LEU A 101 -0.33 -2.49 4.48
C LEU A 101 -1.84 -2.68 4.65
N VAL A 102 -2.23 -3.61 5.51
CA VAL A 102 -3.62 -3.91 5.86
C VAL A 102 -4.29 -2.67 6.46
N MET A 103 -3.70 -2.04 7.48
CA MET A 103 -4.22 -0.82 8.11
C MET A 103 -4.38 0.33 7.12
N ARG A 104 -3.39 0.55 6.25
CA ARG A 104 -3.47 1.55 5.18
C ARG A 104 -4.64 1.29 4.23
N ARG A 105 -4.91 0.02 3.90
CA ARG A 105 -5.97 -0.36 2.95
C ARG A 105 -7.38 -0.15 3.53
N PHE A 106 -7.55 -0.31 4.84
CA PHE A 106 -8.84 -0.15 5.51
C PHE A 106 -9.25 1.31 5.73
N LEU A 107 -8.31 2.25 5.63
CA LEU A 107 -8.63 3.67 5.62
C LEU A 107 -9.07 4.12 4.22
N PRO A 108 -10.34 4.54 4.03
CA PRO A 108 -10.84 4.92 2.71
C PRO A 108 -10.16 6.21 2.22
N SER A 109 -9.61 6.14 1.01
CA SER A 109 -8.97 7.28 0.34
C SER A 109 -9.65 7.54 -1.00
N PRO A 110 -10.24 8.72 -1.23
CA PRO A 110 -10.46 9.84 -0.29
C PRO A 110 -11.50 9.54 0.81
N PRO A 111 -11.56 10.34 1.91
CA PRO A 111 -10.87 11.62 2.15
C PRO A 111 -9.54 11.50 2.90
N PHE A 112 -9.13 10.31 3.34
CA PHE A 112 -7.89 10.16 4.09
C PHE A 112 -6.67 10.12 3.15
N GLU A 113 -5.65 10.91 3.47
CA GLU A 113 -4.30 10.82 2.90
C GLU A 113 -3.41 10.08 3.88
N VAL A 114 -3.08 8.82 3.56
CA VAL A 114 -2.40 7.91 4.49
C VAL A 114 -0.92 7.80 4.17
N HIS A 115 -0.09 8.16 5.14
CA HIS A 115 1.35 7.93 5.17
C HIS A 115 1.68 6.80 6.16
N THR A 116 2.85 6.20 6.00
CA THR A 116 3.25 5.02 6.79
C THR A 116 4.68 5.16 7.31
N ALA A 117 4.94 4.69 8.52
CA ALA A 117 6.25 4.58 9.15
C ALA A 117 6.44 3.16 9.71
N ALA A 118 7.68 2.67 9.72
CA ALA A 118 8.01 1.29 10.09
C ALA A 118 8.41 1.10 11.57
N ASN A 119 8.34 2.16 12.39
CA ASN A 119 8.55 2.17 13.83
C ASN A 119 8.27 3.58 14.38
N GLY A 120 8.33 3.75 15.70
CA GLY A 120 8.09 5.03 16.37
C GLY A 120 9.11 6.13 16.06
N GLN A 121 10.37 5.76 15.76
CA GLN A 121 11.41 6.73 15.41
C GLN A 121 11.16 7.33 14.02
N ALA A 122 10.93 6.48 13.03
CA ALA A 122 10.56 6.90 11.68
C ALA A 122 9.24 7.70 11.67
N ALA A 123 8.29 7.35 12.55
CA ALA A 123 7.06 8.10 12.72
C ALA A 123 7.33 9.52 13.25
N SER A 124 8.17 9.62 14.28
CA SER A 124 8.56 10.92 14.87
C SER A 124 9.26 11.80 13.82
N GLU A 125 10.18 11.24 13.03
CA GLU A 125 10.87 11.93 11.94
C GLU A 125 9.89 12.40 10.84
N ALA A 126 8.94 11.54 10.44
CA ALA A 126 7.93 11.90 9.46
C ALA A 126 7.03 13.04 9.95
N MET A 127 6.63 13.03 11.23
CA MET A 127 5.79 14.06 11.84
C MET A 127 6.50 15.42 11.93
N VAL A 128 7.82 15.45 12.10
CA VAL A 128 8.60 16.70 12.02
C VAL A 128 8.48 17.33 10.63
N GLY A 129 8.46 16.51 9.57
CA GLY A 129 8.32 16.99 8.19
C GLY A 129 6.89 17.40 7.84
N GLN A 130 5.91 16.59 8.22
CA GLN A 130 4.49 16.82 7.95
C GLN A 130 3.65 16.36 9.14
N TRP A 131 3.04 17.32 9.85
CA TRP A 131 2.22 17.04 11.02
C TRP A 131 0.85 16.50 10.60
N PRO A 132 0.46 15.27 10.98
CA PRO A 132 -0.80 14.67 10.56
C PRO A 132 -1.98 15.05 11.47
N ASP A 133 -3.21 14.96 10.95
CA ASP A 133 -4.43 15.09 11.76
C ASP A 133 -4.59 13.90 12.73
N TYR A 134 -4.23 12.70 12.26
CA TYR A 134 -4.33 11.45 13.01
C TYR A 134 -3.02 10.66 12.97
N LEU A 135 -2.69 10.02 14.09
CA LEU A 135 -1.65 9.01 14.20
C LEU A 135 -2.30 7.70 14.67
N LEU A 136 -2.20 6.65 13.86
CA LEU A 136 -2.41 5.28 14.30
C LEU A 136 -1.04 4.70 14.59
N VAL A 137 -0.81 4.23 15.81
CA VAL A 137 0.51 3.75 16.24
C VAL A 137 0.35 2.42 16.94
N ASP A 138 1.09 1.41 16.49
CA ASP A 138 1.19 0.16 17.23
C ASP A 138 1.92 0.37 18.55
N MET A 139 1.53 -0.40 19.56
CA MET A 139 2.09 -0.28 20.89
C MET A 139 3.50 -0.86 20.99
N GLU A 140 3.78 -1.96 20.29
CA GLU A 140 4.98 -2.78 20.47
C GLU A 140 5.84 -2.77 19.22
N MET A 141 6.69 -1.75 19.08
CA MET A 141 7.60 -1.62 17.94
C MET A 141 9.07 -1.54 18.40
N PRO A 142 10.05 -1.98 17.59
CA PRO A 142 11.47 -1.82 17.87
C PRO A 142 11.92 -0.37 17.79
N LEU A 143 13.10 -0.09 18.38
CA LEU A 143 13.78 1.22 18.46
C LEU A 143 13.08 2.26 19.33
N LYS A 144 11.79 2.50 19.06
CA LYS A 144 10.95 3.44 19.79
C LYS A 144 9.53 2.92 19.75
N ASP A 145 9.02 2.53 20.91
CA ASP A 145 7.72 1.87 21.01
C ASP A 145 6.56 2.87 20.85
N GLY A 146 5.32 2.37 20.88
CA GLY A 146 4.14 3.21 20.76
C GLY A 146 4.01 4.21 21.91
N VAL A 147 4.29 3.80 23.15
CA VAL A 147 4.19 4.64 24.36
C VAL A 147 5.16 5.81 24.28
N GLU A 148 6.43 5.54 23.98
CA GLU A 148 7.47 6.54 23.77
C GLU A 148 7.11 7.46 22.59
N THR A 149 6.45 6.93 21.56
CA THR A 149 5.92 7.69 20.42
C THR A 149 4.85 8.69 20.82
N VAL A 150 3.85 8.26 21.58
CA VAL A 150 2.80 9.17 22.03
C VAL A 150 3.34 10.23 22.98
N GLN A 151 4.20 9.84 23.93
CA GLN A 151 4.82 10.79 24.86
C GLN A 151 5.64 11.86 24.11
N TRP A 152 6.43 11.44 23.12
CA TRP A 152 7.17 12.36 22.26
C TRP A 152 6.23 13.28 21.48
N VAL A 153 5.13 12.76 20.90
CA VAL A 153 4.13 13.59 20.20
C VAL A 153 3.58 14.66 21.14
N ARG A 154 3.22 14.31 22.38
CA ARG A 154 2.64 15.27 23.34
C ARG A 154 3.65 16.33 23.76
N GLN A 155 4.90 15.94 24.00
CA GLN A 155 5.97 16.88 24.28
C GLN A 155 6.22 17.82 23.08
N PHE A 156 6.23 17.28 21.87
CA PHE A 156 6.47 18.05 20.65
C PHE A 156 5.33 19.02 20.36
N GLU A 157 4.07 18.62 20.56
CA GLU A 157 2.88 19.48 20.51
C GLU A 157 3.05 20.70 21.44
N ALA A 158 3.38 20.45 22.70
CA ALA A 158 3.54 21.51 23.70
C ALA A 158 4.72 22.43 23.36
N THR A 159 5.86 21.85 22.98
CA THR A 159 7.11 22.60 22.71
C THR A 159 6.98 23.48 21.47
N ARG A 160 6.34 22.97 20.42
CA ARG A 160 6.19 23.67 19.12
C ARG A 160 4.87 24.42 18.97
N ARG A 161 3.96 24.31 19.94
CA ARG A 161 2.59 24.86 19.89
C ARG A 161 1.82 24.38 18.65
N LEU A 162 1.96 23.09 18.33
CA LEU A 162 1.29 22.48 17.19
C LEU A 162 -0.18 22.18 17.49
N PRO A 163 -1.03 22.10 16.45
CA PRO A 163 -2.38 21.60 16.64
C PRO A 163 -2.35 20.15 17.17
N ARG A 164 -3.35 19.81 17.99
CA ARG A 164 -3.49 18.48 18.58
C ARG A 164 -3.64 17.42 17.48
N CYS A 165 -2.70 16.49 17.41
CA CYS A 165 -2.81 15.26 16.63
C CYS A 165 -3.66 14.26 17.40
N ARG A 166 -4.65 13.65 16.74
CA ARG A 166 -5.48 12.60 17.34
C ARG A 166 -4.74 11.28 17.27
N VAL A 167 -4.34 10.76 18.43
CA VAL A 167 -3.52 9.55 18.53
C VAL A 167 -4.38 8.37 18.94
N LEU A 168 -4.43 7.35 18.09
CA LEU A 168 -5.05 6.06 18.36
C LEU A 168 -3.93 5.03 18.49
N MET A 169 -3.77 4.49 19.71
CA MET A 169 -2.84 3.41 19.93
C MET A 169 -3.53 2.08 19.65
N VAL A 170 -2.83 1.22 18.90
CA VAL A 170 -3.32 -0.05 18.40
C VAL A 170 -2.50 -1.16 19.07
N SER A 171 -3.14 -2.26 19.46
CA SER A 171 -2.43 -3.44 19.98
C SER A 171 -3.24 -4.71 19.75
N GLY A 172 -2.56 -5.83 19.52
CA GLY A 172 -3.20 -7.16 19.49
C GLY A 172 -3.60 -7.70 20.86
N ASN A 173 -3.18 -7.05 21.94
CA ASN A 173 -3.53 -7.43 23.31
C ASN A 173 -4.65 -6.52 23.82
N ASP A 174 -5.75 -7.08 24.33
CA ASP A 174 -6.98 -6.33 24.65
C ASP A 174 -7.22 -6.12 26.15
N ASP A 175 -6.22 -6.43 26.99
CA ASP A 175 -6.35 -6.33 28.44
C ASP A 175 -6.34 -4.88 28.97
N GLU A 176 -6.94 -4.67 30.15
CA GLU A 176 -7.07 -3.35 30.78
C GLU A 176 -5.73 -2.67 31.07
N ARG A 177 -4.67 -3.42 31.39
CA ARG A 177 -3.35 -2.84 31.67
C ARG A 177 -2.74 -2.24 30.41
N THR A 178 -2.90 -2.91 29.28
CA THR A 178 -2.47 -2.42 27.96
C THR A 178 -3.25 -1.16 27.58
N ALA A 179 -4.57 -1.15 27.75
CA ALA A 179 -5.39 0.03 27.52
C ALA A 179 -5.00 1.22 28.42
N ASN A 180 -4.79 0.99 29.72
CA ASN A 180 -4.40 2.03 30.67
C ASN A 180 -3.04 2.64 30.31
N ARG A 181 -2.04 1.81 30.00
CA ARG A 181 -0.71 2.27 29.54
C ARG A 181 -0.82 3.18 28.32
N ALA A 182 -1.67 2.84 27.34
CA ALA A 182 -1.87 3.66 26.15
C ALA A 182 -2.45 5.05 26.49
N LEU A 183 -3.47 5.09 27.35
CA LEU A 183 -4.13 6.33 27.75
C LEU A 183 -3.22 7.20 28.64
N GLU A 184 -2.50 6.60 29.58
CA GLU A 184 -1.53 7.28 30.45
C GLU A 184 -0.36 7.88 29.66
N ALA A 185 0.06 7.23 28.57
CA ALA A 185 1.05 7.78 27.63
C ALA A 185 0.55 9.05 26.92
N GLY A 186 -0.76 9.29 26.94
CA GLY A 186 -1.42 10.45 26.35
C GLY A 186 -2.15 10.14 25.03
N ALA A 187 -2.44 8.88 24.72
CA ALA A 187 -3.24 8.55 23.54
C ALA A 187 -4.68 9.05 23.70
N ASP A 188 -5.34 9.46 22.62
CA ASP A 188 -6.75 9.87 22.67
C ASP A 188 -7.68 8.64 22.74
N ARG A 189 -7.24 7.52 22.18
CA ARG A 189 -7.97 6.24 22.15
C ARG A 189 -7.00 5.07 22.18
N PHE A 190 -7.44 3.99 22.80
CA PHE A 190 -6.88 2.65 22.64
C PHE A 190 -7.81 1.83 21.74
N LEU A 191 -7.24 1.09 20.79
CA LEU A 191 -7.95 0.21 19.87
C LEU A 191 -7.35 -1.20 19.94
N PRO A 192 -8.05 -2.16 20.58
CA PRO A 192 -7.64 -3.56 20.48
C PRO A 192 -7.88 -4.06 19.04
N VAL A 193 -6.87 -4.67 18.44
CA VAL A 193 -7.00 -5.39 17.17
C VAL A 193 -7.48 -6.79 17.50
N ASN A 194 -8.77 -7.03 17.28
CA ASN A 194 -9.37 -8.32 17.56
C ASN A 194 -8.72 -9.44 16.69
N PRO A 195 -8.22 -10.53 17.29
CA PRO A 195 -7.75 -11.70 16.54
C PRO A 195 -8.79 -12.30 15.59
N GLU A 196 -10.08 -11.99 15.71
CA GLU A 196 -11.14 -12.37 14.74
C GLU A 196 -10.84 -11.93 13.29
N TRP A 197 -9.96 -10.95 13.08
CA TRP A 197 -9.44 -10.66 11.73
C TRP A 197 -8.76 -11.89 11.09
N LEU A 198 -8.21 -12.80 11.89
CA LEU A 198 -7.69 -14.10 11.47
C LEU A 198 -8.79 -15.11 11.10
N GLU A 199 -10.03 -14.96 11.58
CA GLU A 199 -11.16 -15.82 11.18
C GLU A 199 -11.56 -15.61 9.72
N PHE A 200 -11.23 -14.45 9.14
CA PHE A 200 -11.42 -14.20 7.71
C PHE A 200 -10.33 -14.87 6.85
N PHE A 201 -9.20 -15.26 7.45
CA PHE A 201 -8.05 -15.84 6.75
C PHE A 201 -8.38 -17.16 6.05
N PRO A 202 -9.12 -18.12 6.65
CA PRO A 202 -9.63 -19.30 5.94
C PRO A 202 -10.49 -18.97 4.72
N GLY A 203 -11.38 -17.98 4.82
CA GLY A 203 -12.23 -17.54 3.71
C GLY A 203 -11.42 -16.88 2.60
N PHE A 204 -10.45 -16.06 2.96
CA PHE A 204 -9.58 -15.39 2.01
C PHE A 204 -8.63 -16.38 1.31
N LEU A 205 -8.01 -17.32 2.04
CA LEU A 205 -7.18 -18.38 1.46
C LEU A 205 -7.99 -19.27 0.50
N ARG A 206 -9.26 -19.57 0.84
CA ARG A 206 -10.19 -20.27 -0.06
C ARG A 206 -10.43 -19.48 -1.35
N SER A 207 -10.65 -18.17 -1.25
CA SER A 207 -10.82 -17.27 -2.41
C SER A 207 -9.57 -17.22 -3.30
N GLN A 208 -8.37 -17.20 -2.72
CA GLN A 208 -7.12 -17.26 -3.49
C GLN A 208 -6.96 -18.60 -4.22
N ARG A 209 -7.27 -19.72 -3.55
CA ARG A 209 -7.29 -21.05 -4.19
C ARG A 209 -8.26 -21.09 -5.37
N GLU A 210 -9.48 -20.60 -5.20
CA GLU A 210 -10.47 -20.54 -6.28
C GLU A 210 -10.04 -19.64 -7.44
N THR A 211 -9.32 -18.55 -7.14
CA THR A 211 -8.74 -17.68 -8.18
C THR A 211 -7.68 -18.43 -9.00
N VAL A 212 -6.83 -19.23 -8.35
CA VAL A 212 -5.84 -20.09 -9.05
C VAL A 212 -6.52 -21.19 -9.87
N GLU A 213 -7.60 -21.80 -9.36
CA GLU A 213 -8.38 -22.76 -10.14
C GLU A 213 -9.05 -22.11 -11.35
N SER A 214 -9.56 -20.89 -11.19
CA SER A 214 -10.13 -20.10 -12.27
C SER A 214 -9.08 -19.71 -13.32
N MET A 215 -7.84 -19.43 -12.91
CA MET A 215 -6.72 -19.22 -13.83
C MET A 215 -6.45 -20.47 -14.68
N ALA A 216 -6.44 -21.65 -14.06
CA ALA A 216 -6.23 -22.90 -14.78
C ALA A 216 -7.35 -23.18 -15.79
N ARG A 217 -8.62 -22.93 -15.41
CA ARG A 217 -9.77 -23.06 -16.33
C ARG A 217 -9.69 -22.08 -17.49
N ALA A 218 -9.34 -20.82 -17.22
CA ALA A 218 -9.16 -19.80 -18.24
C ALA A 218 -8.03 -20.18 -19.22
N LEU A 219 -6.91 -20.70 -18.72
CA LEU A 219 -5.82 -21.18 -19.57
C LEU A 219 -6.23 -22.38 -20.44
N ALA A 220 -7.00 -23.33 -19.88
CA ALA A 220 -7.51 -24.47 -20.64
C ALA A 220 -8.52 -24.07 -21.74
N ALA A 221 -9.22 -22.96 -21.55
CA ALA A 221 -10.10 -22.35 -22.55
C ALA A 221 -9.38 -21.39 -23.52
N ASP A 222 -8.05 -21.28 -23.42
CA ASP A 222 -7.20 -20.32 -24.14
C ASP A 222 -7.60 -18.83 -23.95
N ASP A 223 -8.30 -18.52 -22.85
CA ASP A 223 -8.64 -17.14 -22.49
C ASP A 223 -7.47 -16.45 -21.78
N ARG A 224 -6.47 -16.06 -22.59
CA ARG A 224 -5.23 -15.42 -22.12
C ARG A 224 -5.48 -14.09 -21.38
N LYS A 225 -6.53 -13.35 -21.75
CA LYS A 225 -6.89 -12.07 -21.10
C LYS A 225 -7.41 -12.33 -19.69
N GLN A 226 -8.27 -13.33 -19.53
CA GLN A 226 -8.77 -13.73 -18.23
C GLN A 226 -7.66 -14.31 -17.34
N VAL A 227 -6.71 -15.06 -17.90
CA VAL A 227 -5.50 -15.50 -17.17
C VAL A 227 -4.72 -14.29 -16.65
N HIS A 228 -4.46 -13.28 -17.48
CA HIS A 228 -3.76 -12.06 -17.07
C HIS A 228 -4.48 -11.33 -15.92
N PHE A 229 -5.80 -11.13 -16.05
CA PHE A 229 -6.60 -10.46 -15.03
C PHE A 229 -6.61 -11.21 -13.69
N LEU A 230 -6.84 -12.53 -13.73
CA LEU A 230 -6.88 -13.36 -12.53
C LEU A 230 -5.50 -13.46 -11.86
N ALA A 231 -4.42 -13.51 -12.66
CA ALA A 231 -3.05 -13.50 -12.15
C ALA A 231 -2.71 -12.17 -11.47
N HIS A 232 -3.12 -11.04 -12.04
CA HIS A 232 -3.00 -9.73 -11.41
C HIS A 232 -3.72 -9.67 -10.05
N ARG A 233 -4.98 -10.14 -10.01
CA ARG A 233 -5.79 -10.19 -8.78
C ARG A 233 -5.16 -11.07 -7.70
N ALA A 234 -4.66 -12.24 -8.09
CA ALA A 234 -3.98 -13.16 -7.19
C ALA A 234 -2.64 -12.61 -6.69
N THR A 235 -1.88 -11.88 -7.52
CA THR A 235 -0.62 -11.24 -7.09
C THR A 235 -0.85 -10.29 -5.91
N GLY A 236 -1.89 -9.45 -5.98
CA GLY A 236 -2.25 -8.55 -4.89
C GLY A 236 -2.68 -9.31 -3.63
N GLY A 237 -3.65 -10.23 -3.78
CA GLY A 237 -4.18 -10.99 -2.65
C GLY A 237 -3.14 -11.86 -1.94
N LEU A 238 -2.26 -12.52 -2.68
CA LEU A 238 -1.21 -13.39 -2.11
C LEU A 238 -0.10 -12.59 -1.41
N ALA A 239 0.24 -11.41 -1.92
CA ALA A 239 1.16 -10.51 -1.23
C ALA A 239 0.57 -10.02 0.09
N THR A 240 -0.73 -9.71 0.11
CA THR A 240 -1.53 -9.46 1.31
C THR A 240 -1.83 -10.71 2.12
N LEU A 241 -1.10 -11.82 1.97
CA LEU A 241 -1.09 -12.96 2.91
C LEU A 241 0.33 -13.29 3.38
N GLY A 242 1.33 -12.49 3.01
CA GLY A 242 2.75 -12.82 3.23
C GLY A 242 3.25 -14.00 2.37
N LEU A 243 2.45 -14.50 1.43
CA LEU A 243 2.80 -15.60 0.53
C LEU A 243 3.65 -15.08 -0.64
N HIS A 244 4.78 -14.43 -0.36
CA HIS A 244 5.58 -13.71 -1.34
C HIS A 244 6.09 -14.58 -2.49
N TRP A 245 6.41 -15.84 -2.22
CA TRP A 245 6.74 -16.81 -3.28
C TRP A 245 5.56 -16.98 -4.24
N ALA A 246 4.34 -17.19 -3.72
CA ALA A 246 3.14 -17.36 -4.52
C ALA A 246 2.78 -16.06 -5.27
N ALA A 247 2.90 -14.91 -4.62
CA ALA A 247 2.70 -13.61 -5.27
C ALA A 247 3.67 -13.39 -6.44
N ARG A 248 4.95 -13.77 -6.28
CA ARG A 248 5.95 -13.73 -7.34
C ARG A 248 5.60 -14.68 -8.49
N GLN A 249 5.21 -15.91 -8.19
CA GLN A 249 4.79 -16.86 -9.23
C GLN A 249 3.56 -16.37 -9.99
N SER A 250 2.58 -15.78 -9.29
CA SER A 250 1.39 -15.17 -9.91
C SER A 250 1.78 -14.00 -10.83
N ARG A 251 2.74 -13.17 -10.42
CA ARG A 251 3.26 -12.08 -11.25
C ARG A 251 3.99 -12.58 -12.50
N GLU A 252 4.71 -13.70 -12.40
CA GLU A 252 5.36 -14.33 -13.55
C GLU A 252 4.31 -14.92 -14.53
N VAL A 253 3.19 -15.44 -14.03
CA VAL A 253 2.03 -15.83 -14.86
C VAL A 253 1.38 -14.60 -15.51
N GLU A 254 1.18 -13.51 -14.76
CA GLU A 254 0.60 -12.25 -15.26
C GLU A 254 1.41 -11.67 -16.42
N GLN A 255 2.75 -11.61 -16.27
CA GLN A 255 3.67 -11.12 -17.30
C GLN A 255 3.73 -12.04 -18.52
N GLY A 256 3.63 -13.36 -18.30
CA GLY A 256 3.66 -14.38 -19.34
C GLY A 256 2.31 -14.60 -20.04
N ALA A 257 1.19 -14.13 -19.47
CA ALA A 257 -0.16 -14.53 -19.88
C ALA A 257 -0.43 -14.35 -21.38
N LEU A 258 0.08 -13.29 -22.00
CA LEU A 258 -0.16 -12.98 -23.41
C LEU A 258 0.90 -13.52 -24.37
N ASN A 259 2.11 -13.83 -23.87
CA ASN A 259 3.29 -14.04 -24.73
C ASN A 259 4.01 -15.38 -24.48
N ALA A 260 3.78 -16.03 -23.34
CA ALA A 260 4.40 -17.32 -23.00
C ALA A 260 3.59 -18.50 -23.54
N SER A 261 4.26 -19.65 -23.69
CA SER A 261 3.61 -20.90 -24.08
C SER A 261 2.59 -21.35 -23.03
N ALA A 262 1.54 -22.03 -23.47
CA ALA A 262 0.51 -22.56 -22.57
C ALA A 262 1.12 -23.54 -21.54
N ASP A 263 2.04 -24.40 -21.97
CA ASP A 263 2.77 -25.33 -21.09
C ASP A 263 3.52 -24.61 -19.97
N HIS A 264 4.18 -23.48 -20.29
CA HIS A 264 4.92 -22.70 -19.29
C HIS A 264 3.97 -22.09 -18.25
N LEU A 265 2.85 -21.54 -18.68
CA LEU A 265 1.83 -21.00 -17.77
C LEU A 265 1.18 -22.11 -16.94
N GLN A 266 0.91 -23.26 -17.54
CA GLN A 266 0.32 -24.42 -16.88
C GLN A 266 1.24 -24.94 -15.77
N GLN A 267 2.55 -25.05 -16.02
CA GLN A 267 3.52 -25.44 -14.99
C GLN A 267 3.52 -24.49 -13.79
N ARG A 268 3.45 -23.18 -14.04
CA ARG A 268 3.43 -22.17 -12.96
C ARG A 268 2.13 -22.16 -12.17
N ILE A 269 0.99 -22.27 -12.86
CA ILE A 269 -0.31 -22.37 -12.21
C ILE A 269 -0.40 -23.65 -11.38
N ALA A 270 0.14 -24.78 -11.87
CA ALA A 270 0.23 -26.02 -11.11
C ALA A 270 1.14 -25.90 -9.87
N ALA A 271 2.25 -25.19 -9.97
CA ALA A 271 3.13 -24.89 -8.84
C ALA A 271 2.42 -24.02 -7.79
N LEU A 272 1.68 -22.99 -8.21
CA LEU A 272 0.83 -22.16 -7.35
C LEU A 272 -0.22 -22.99 -6.61
N ARG A 273 -0.95 -23.84 -7.33
CA ARG A 273 -1.96 -24.76 -6.77
C ARG A 273 -1.36 -25.67 -5.69
N THR A 274 -0.22 -26.29 -6.00
CA THR A 274 0.49 -27.19 -5.08
C THR A 274 0.92 -26.45 -3.81
N HIS A 275 1.50 -25.26 -3.96
CA HIS A 275 1.94 -24.45 -2.83
C HIS A 275 0.76 -24.05 -1.93
N LEU A 276 -0.30 -23.48 -2.50
CA LEU A 276 -1.48 -23.06 -1.74
C LEU A 276 -2.23 -24.24 -1.10
N GLY A 277 -2.13 -25.44 -1.68
CA GLY A 277 -2.68 -26.67 -1.07
C GLY A 277 -1.94 -27.10 0.21
N ARG A 278 -0.67 -26.71 0.36
CA ARG A 278 0.15 -26.99 1.56
C ARG A 278 -0.02 -25.95 2.66
N VAL A 279 -0.46 -24.73 2.32
CA VAL A 279 -0.73 -23.68 3.31
C VAL A 279 -1.87 -24.12 4.22
N ARG A 280 -1.58 -24.29 5.51
CA ARG A 280 -2.57 -24.55 6.56
C ARG A 280 -2.69 -23.31 7.44
N PHE A 281 -3.89 -23.07 7.92
CA PHE A 281 -4.16 -22.12 8.98
C PHE A 281 -4.39 -22.95 10.23
N GLU A 282 -3.51 -22.80 11.22
CA GLU A 282 -3.66 -23.40 12.55
C GLU A 282 -3.93 -22.24 13.51
N PRO A 283 -5.17 -22.07 14.00
CA PRO A 283 -5.41 -21.14 15.09
C PRO A 283 -4.60 -21.61 16.31
N ALA A 284 -3.88 -20.67 16.95
CA ALA A 284 -3.12 -20.93 18.16
C ALA A 284 -4.02 -21.28 19.35
#